data_AF-A0A512ITG4-F1
#
_entry.id   AF-A0A512ITG4-F1
#
_cell.length_a   1.000
_cell.length_b   1.000
_cell.length_c   1.000
_cell.angle_alpha   90.00
_cell.angle_beta   90.00
_cell.angle_gamma   90.00
#
_symmetry.space_group_name_H-M   'P 1'
#
loop_
_entity.id
_entity.type
_entity.pdbx_description
1 polymer ?
#
loop_
_entity_poly.entity_id
_entity_poly.type
_entity_poly.pdbx_seq_one_letter_code
_entity_poly.pdbx_strand_id
1 'polypeptide(L)'
;MNAFRGFSILAVVTGVLAGCTSSERIPTPPAPQAALTPPAAAPSAPAFAGPVFDGSGVCTGTVSTTAASIAPGIGECELVRLKGKPPTDVLVGEGRSGREVQVLYNEPGAKELYFFVNNKLDRIVKT
;
A
#
# COMPACT_ATOMS: atom_id res chain seq x y z
N MET A 1 -67.50 -1.91 -6.12
CA MET A 1 -67.52 -1.99 -7.60
C MET A 1 -66.11 -1.69 -8.09
N ASN A 2 -65.53 -2.28 -9.14
CA ASN A 2 -65.79 -3.51 -9.89
C ASN A 2 -64.39 -4.04 -10.31
N ALA A 3 -64.03 -5.30 -10.11
CA ALA A 3 -64.53 -6.52 -10.78
C ALA A 3 -64.16 -6.61 -12.28
N PHE A 4 -62.98 -7.19 -12.57
CA PHE A 4 -62.62 -7.96 -13.78
C PHE A 4 -61.39 -8.82 -13.37
N ARG A 5 -61.46 -10.16 -13.24
CA ARG A 5 -61.46 -11.18 -14.31
C ARG A 5 -60.31 -10.91 -15.32
N GLY A 6 -59.23 -11.70 -15.47
CA GLY A 6 -58.91 -13.04 -14.96
C GLY A 6 -58.90 -14.06 -16.12
N PHE A 7 -57.74 -14.65 -16.45
CA PHE A 7 -57.61 -15.90 -17.22
C PHE A 7 -56.20 -16.49 -17.07
N SER A 8 -56.11 -17.76 -16.66
CA SER A 8 -54.85 -18.53 -16.64
C SER A 8 -54.63 -19.19 -17.99
N ILE A 9 -53.40 -19.17 -18.53
CA ILE A 9 -52.92 -20.17 -19.49
C ILE A 9 -51.52 -20.63 -19.09
N LEU A 10 -51.42 -21.92 -18.77
CA LEU A 10 -50.18 -22.65 -18.58
C LEU A 10 -49.68 -23.11 -19.97
N ALA A 11 -48.43 -22.83 -20.31
CA ALA A 11 -47.81 -23.32 -21.54
C ALA A 11 -46.38 -23.82 -21.28
N VAL A 12 -46.26 -25.13 -21.06
CA VAL A 12 -44.97 -25.84 -21.01
C VAL A 12 -44.47 -26.05 -22.43
N VAL A 13 -43.23 -25.65 -22.72
CA VAL A 13 -42.55 -26.00 -23.98
C VAL A 13 -41.20 -26.64 -23.66
N THR A 14 -41.19 -27.97 -23.67
CA THR A 14 -39.97 -28.80 -23.61
C THR A 14 -39.28 -28.83 -24.96
N GLY A 15 -38.27 -27.98 -25.15
CA GLY A 15 -37.42 -27.98 -26.35
C GLY A 15 -36.37 -29.09 -26.32
N VAL A 16 -36.62 -30.19 -27.02
CA VAL A 16 -35.63 -31.27 -27.20
C VAL A 16 -34.60 -30.85 -28.25
N LEU A 17 -33.38 -30.54 -27.82
CA LEU A 17 -32.24 -30.33 -28.71
C LEU A 17 -31.44 -31.62 -28.86
N ALA A 18 -31.60 -32.28 -30.01
CA ALA A 18 -30.78 -33.43 -30.40
C ALA A 18 -29.35 -32.95 -30.76
N GLY A 19 -28.36 -33.45 -30.01
CA GLY A 19 -26.94 -33.12 -30.19
C GLY A 19 -26.09 -34.38 -30.39
N CYS A 20 -26.14 -34.99 -31.57
CA CYS A 20 -25.29 -36.14 -31.91
C CYS A 20 -23.95 -35.68 -32.51
N THR A 21 -22.88 -35.70 -31.72
CA THR A 21 -21.54 -36.11 -32.20
C THR A 21 -20.57 -36.28 -31.02
N SER A 22 -20.32 -37.54 -30.63
CA SER A 22 -19.18 -37.89 -29.79
C SER A 22 -17.90 -37.83 -30.62
N SER A 23 -17.23 -36.67 -30.63
CA SER A 23 -15.80 -36.63 -30.92
C SER A 23 -15.04 -37.07 -29.68
N GLU A 24 -14.65 -38.34 -29.64
CA GLU A 24 -13.75 -38.89 -28.63
C GLU A 24 -12.37 -38.23 -28.78
N ARG A 25 -12.15 -37.15 -28.02
CA ARG A 25 -10.88 -36.43 -28.02
C ARG A 25 -9.90 -37.20 -27.14
N ILE A 26 -9.03 -37.99 -27.78
CA ILE A 26 -7.87 -38.62 -27.16
C ILE A 26 -7.14 -37.57 -26.30
N PRO A 27 -6.98 -37.78 -24.98
CA PRO A 27 -6.21 -36.86 -24.15
C PRO A 27 -4.73 -36.95 -24.51
N THR A 28 -4.22 -35.99 -25.29
CA THR A 28 -2.78 -35.72 -25.30
C THR A 28 -2.35 -35.37 -23.87
N PRO A 29 -1.31 -36.02 -23.32
CA PRO A 29 -0.77 -35.63 -22.03
C PRO A 29 -0.40 -34.13 -22.07
N PRO A 30 -0.76 -33.34 -21.04
CA PRO A 30 -0.31 -31.96 -20.97
C PRO A 30 1.21 -31.95 -20.95
N ALA A 31 1.83 -31.19 -21.86
CA ALA A 31 3.26 -30.93 -21.79
C ALA A 31 3.59 -30.35 -20.40
N PRO A 32 4.72 -30.75 -19.77
CA PRO A 32 5.08 -30.24 -18.45
C PRO A 32 5.22 -28.73 -18.53
N GLN A 33 4.31 -28.02 -17.87
CA GLN A 33 4.40 -26.57 -17.74
C GLN A 33 5.67 -26.28 -16.95
N ALA A 34 6.65 -25.64 -17.59
CA ALA A 34 7.82 -25.15 -16.91
C ALA A 34 7.34 -24.21 -15.79
N ALA A 35 7.60 -24.58 -14.53
CA ALA A 35 7.20 -23.78 -13.39
C ALA A 35 7.86 -22.41 -13.54
N LEU A 36 7.04 -21.37 -13.78
CA LEU A 36 7.51 -19.99 -13.77
C LEU A 36 7.98 -19.70 -12.34
N THR A 37 9.29 -19.76 -12.13
CA THR A 37 9.91 -19.39 -10.86
C THR A 37 9.47 -17.96 -10.55
N PRO A 38 8.83 -17.68 -9.40
CA PRO A 38 8.51 -16.31 -9.02
C PRO A 38 9.81 -15.49 -9.05
N PRO A 39 9.82 -14.30 -9.65
CA PRO A 39 11.01 -13.46 -9.65
C PRO A 39 11.44 -13.24 -8.20
N ALA A 40 12.72 -13.48 -7.91
CA ALA A 40 13.26 -13.35 -6.57
C ALA A 40 12.89 -11.96 -6.01
N ALA A 41 12.36 -11.93 -4.80
CA ALA A 41 11.99 -10.67 -4.16
C ALA A 41 13.18 -9.73 -4.16
N ALA A 42 12.99 -8.50 -4.64
CA ALA A 42 14.05 -7.49 -4.65
C ALA A 42 14.59 -7.31 -3.22
N PRO A 43 15.92 -7.20 -3.03
CA PRO A 43 16.49 -7.06 -1.71
C PRO A 43 15.90 -5.82 -1.03
N SER A 44 15.36 -6.01 0.18
CA SER A 44 14.88 -4.91 1.02
C SER A 44 15.97 -3.85 1.12
N ALA A 45 15.62 -2.59 0.86
CA ALA A 45 16.57 -1.49 0.98
C ALA A 45 17.26 -1.52 2.37
N PRO A 46 18.57 -1.21 2.48
CA PRO A 46 19.29 -1.28 3.75
C PRO A 46 18.52 -0.53 4.84
N ALA A 47 18.10 -1.26 5.87
CA ALA A 47 17.34 -0.69 6.97
C ALA A 47 18.14 0.45 7.60
N PHE A 48 17.55 1.66 7.64
CA PHE A 48 18.23 2.81 8.20
C PHE A 48 18.36 2.63 9.72
N ALA A 49 19.60 2.35 10.15
CA ALA A 49 19.98 2.05 11.54
C ALA A 49 20.34 3.33 12.32
N GLY A 50 19.45 4.33 12.28
CA GLY A 50 19.54 5.54 13.09
C GLY A 50 18.40 5.63 14.11
N PRO A 51 18.45 6.58 15.05
CA PRO A 51 17.34 6.83 15.97
C PRO A 51 16.10 7.29 15.20
N VAL A 52 14.95 6.88 15.73
CA VAL A 52 13.62 7.10 15.16
C VAL A 52 12.75 7.91 16.12
N PHE A 53 11.62 8.39 15.64
CA PHE A 53 10.58 8.91 16.52
C PHE A 53 9.91 7.78 17.32
N ASP A 54 9.75 7.99 18.62
CA ASP A 54 8.68 7.35 19.36
C ASP A 54 7.32 7.95 18.98
N GLY A 55 6.23 7.34 19.45
CA GLY A 55 4.86 7.80 19.17
C GLY A 55 4.50 9.17 19.76
N SER A 56 5.41 9.82 20.50
CA SER A 56 5.26 11.18 21.01
C SER A 56 6.07 12.22 20.22
N GLY A 57 6.80 11.79 19.20
CA GLY A 57 7.67 12.66 18.40
C GLY A 57 9.02 12.97 19.04
N VAL A 58 9.44 12.21 20.06
CA VAL A 58 10.77 12.31 20.68
C VAL A 58 11.71 11.28 20.06
N CYS A 59 12.99 11.63 19.98
CA CYS A 59 14.02 10.77 19.40
C CYS A 59 14.51 9.70 20.37
N THR A 60 14.49 8.44 19.93
CA THR A 60 14.86 7.26 20.74
C THR A 60 16.36 7.12 21.03
N GLY A 61 17.23 7.99 20.50
CA GLY A 61 18.67 7.92 20.71
C GLY A 61 19.47 9.03 20.03
N THR A 62 20.81 8.90 20.07
CA THR A 62 21.78 9.91 19.61
C THR A 62 21.66 10.19 18.11
N VAL A 63 21.32 11.43 17.77
CA VAL A 63 21.03 11.86 16.39
C VAL A 63 22.29 11.93 15.52
N SER A 64 22.23 11.38 14.30
CA SER A 64 23.27 11.53 13.28
C SER A 64 23.46 13.00 12.89
N THR A 65 24.72 13.41 12.69
CA THR A 65 25.10 14.74 12.19
C THR A 65 25.46 14.76 10.69
N THR A 66 25.32 13.61 10.01
CA THR A 66 25.75 13.42 8.62
C THR A 66 24.98 14.27 7.62
N ALA A 67 23.65 14.43 7.80
CA ALA A 67 22.85 15.25 6.91
C ALA A 67 23.10 16.76 7.11
N ALA A 68 23.48 17.46 6.03
CA ALA A 68 23.68 18.91 6.01
C ALA A 68 22.40 19.71 5.68
N SER A 69 21.42 19.08 5.04
CA SER A 69 20.16 19.70 4.61
C SER A 69 19.00 18.70 4.61
N ILE A 70 17.77 19.20 4.62
CA ILE A 70 16.57 18.36 4.63
C ILE A 70 16.21 17.95 3.20
N ALA A 71 16.45 16.69 2.86
CA ALA A 71 16.18 16.09 1.56
C ALA A 71 15.84 14.59 1.72
N PRO A 72 15.18 13.94 0.74
CA PRO A 72 14.93 12.50 0.79
C PRO A 72 16.20 11.68 1.09
N GLY A 73 16.06 10.66 1.93
CA GLY A 73 17.13 9.77 2.36
C GLY A 73 17.69 10.03 3.77
N ILE A 74 17.45 11.21 4.37
CA ILE A 74 17.84 11.50 5.77
C ILE A 74 17.03 10.69 6.79
N GLY A 75 17.56 10.56 8.01
CA GLY A 75 16.84 9.94 9.13
C GLY A 75 15.77 10.84 9.77
N GLU A 76 14.79 10.20 10.42
CA GLU A 76 13.74 10.85 11.23
C GLU A 76 14.28 11.90 12.20
N CYS A 77 15.24 11.52 13.04
CA CYS A 77 15.80 12.43 14.03
C CYS A 77 16.73 13.50 13.42
N GLU A 78 17.29 13.27 12.24
CA GLU A 78 18.05 14.31 11.54
C GLU A 78 17.15 15.45 11.09
N LEU A 79 15.87 15.19 10.80
CA LEU A 79 14.87 16.23 10.54
C LEU A 79 14.72 17.14 11.76
N VAL A 80 14.58 16.61 12.98
CA VAL A 80 14.46 17.43 14.20
C VAL A 80 15.70 18.31 14.39
N ARG A 81 16.90 17.74 14.24
CA ARG A 81 18.17 18.47 14.35
C ARG A 81 18.25 19.59 13.31
N LEU A 82 17.85 19.34 12.07
CA LEU A 82 17.91 20.31 10.97
C LEU A 82 16.79 21.37 11.04
N LYS A 83 15.62 21.03 11.57
CA LYS A 83 14.51 21.97 11.84
C LYS A 83 14.75 22.82 13.09
N GLY A 84 15.61 22.36 14.01
CA GLY A 84 15.97 23.07 15.25
C GLY A 84 14.83 23.16 16.29
N LYS A 85 13.71 22.48 16.07
CA LYS A 85 12.52 22.50 16.94
C LYS A 85 11.79 21.15 16.89
N PRO A 86 11.07 20.75 17.96
CA PRO A 86 10.25 19.54 17.93
C PRO A 86 9.16 19.63 16.85
N PRO A 87 8.72 18.49 16.31
CA PRO A 87 7.57 18.45 15.40
C PRO A 87 6.30 18.93 16.10
N THR A 88 5.33 19.41 15.31
CA THR A 88 4.03 19.82 15.82
C THR A 88 3.10 18.63 16.06
N ASP A 89 3.20 17.60 15.21
CA ASP A 89 2.51 16.33 15.35
C ASP A 89 3.30 15.21 14.65
N VAL A 90 3.18 13.97 15.13
CA VAL A 90 3.86 12.79 14.59
C VAL A 90 2.91 11.60 14.60
N LEU A 91 2.59 11.09 13.40
CA LEU A 91 1.80 9.89 13.22
C LEU A 91 2.73 8.74 12.81
N VAL A 92 2.97 7.82 13.71
CA VAL A 92 3.69 6.55 13.45
C VAL A 92 2.69 5.46 13.10
N GLY A 93 2.94 4.71 12.03
CA GLY A 93 2.12 3.57 11.64
C GLY A 93 2.91 2.54 10.82
N GLU A 94 2.17 1.54 10.34
CA GLU A 94 2.67 0.53 9.41
C GLU A 94 1.89 0.64 8.09
N GLY A 95 2.62 0.77 6.98
CA GLY A 95 2.06 0.75 5.64
C GLY A 95 2.59 -0.43 4.83
N ARG A 96 2.35 -0.41 3.52
CA ARG A 96 2.65 -1.56 2.64
C ARG A 96 4.14 -1.92 2.58
N SER A 97 5.00 -0.95 2.84
CA SER A 97 6.45 -1.09 2.74
C SER A 97 7.15 -1.30 4.09
N GLY A 98 6.41 -1.35 5.20
CA GLY A 98 6.96 -1.40 6.56
C GLY A 98 6.54 -0.20 7.40
N ARG A 99 7.41 0.28 8.30
CA ARG A 99 7.12 1.42 9.18
C ARG A 99 7.06 2.71 8.37
N GLU A 100 5.95 3.44 8.52
CA GLU A 100 5.70 4.73 7.89
C GLU A 100 5.48 5.79 8.99
N VAL A 101 6.08 6.97 8.83
CA VAL A 101 5.93 8.08 9.78
C VAL A 101 5.58 9.35 9.04
N GLN A 102 4.55 10.06 9.50
CA GLN A 102 4.17 11.38 9.00
C GLN A 102 4.48 12.39 10.08
N VAL A 103 5.33 13.37 9.75
CA VAL A 103 5.79 14.40 10.68
C VAL A 103 5.31 15.76 10.20
N LEU A 104 4.50 16.43 11.02
CA LEU A 104 3.97 17.76 10.73
C LEU A 104 4.83 18.83 11.39
N TYR A 105 5.20 19.85 10.62
CA TYR A 105 5.69 21.13 11.11
C TYR A 105 4.74 22.24 10.66
N ASN A 106 4.09 22.91 11.62
CA ASN A 106 3.43 24.19 11.35
C ASN A 106 4.49 25.30 11.35
N GLU A 107 4.68 25.94 10.19
CA GLU A 107 5.50 27.13 10.02
C GLU A 107 4.61 28.39 9.98
N PRO A 108 5.15 29.59 10.26
CA PRO A 108 4.41 30.84 10.06
C PRO A 108 4.00 31.01 8.59
N GLY A 109 2.71 30.78 8.29
CA GLY A 109 2.14 30.93 6.96
C GLY A 109 2.22 29.70 6.04
N ALA A 110 2.71 28.54 6.51
CA ALA A 110 2.73 27.29 5.74
C ALA A 110 2.72 26.05 6.65
N LYS A 111 2.33 24.89 6.12
CA LYS A 111 2.54 23.59 6.77
C LYS A 111 3.47 22.73 5.94
N GLU A 112 4.35 22.01 6.62
CA GLU A 112 5.28 21.07 6.00
C GLU A 112 5.02 19.66 6.58
N LEU A 113 4.69 18.71 5.71
CA LEU A 113 4.53 17.29 6.03
C LEU A 113 5.70 16.50 5.46
N TYR A 114 6.39 15.79 6.34
CA TYR A 114 7.53 14.94 6.00
C TYR A 114 7.13 13.48 6.15
N PHE A 115 7.26 12.71 5.06
CA PHE A 115 6.85 11.31 5.01
C PHE A 115 8.09 10.42 5.05
N PHE A 116 8.21 9.60 6.07
CA PHE A 116 9.27 8.61 6.21
C PHE A 116 8.74 7.21 5.88
N VAL A 117 9.54 6.43 5.16
CA VAL A 117 9.29 5.02 4.87
C VAL A 117 10.57 4.26 5.25
N ASN A 118 10.44 3.22 6.08
CA ASN A 118 11.59 2.44 6.58
C ASN A 118 12.71 3.32 7.17
N ASN A 119 12.27 4.29 7.98
CA ASN A 119 13.08 5.26 8.73
C ASN A 119 13.89 6.26 7.88
N LYS A 120 13.61 6.36 6.57
CA LYS A 120 14.19 7.36 5.65
C LYS A 120 13.13 8.32 5.14
N LEU A 121 13.48 9.61 5.02
CA LEU A 121 12.61 10.60 4.39
C LEU A 121 12.38 10.21 2.92
N ASP A 122 11.13 9.95 2.55
CA ASP A 122 10.70 9.63 1.18
C ASP A 122 10.39 10.92 0.41
N ARG A 123 9.52 11.75 0.99
CA ARG A 123 9.02 12.98 0.34
C ARG A 123 8.62 14.06 1.34
N ILE A 124 8.49 15.28 0.82
CA ILE A 124 8.11 16.48 1.54
C ILE A 124 6.90 17.08 0.81
N VAL A 125 5.82 17.35 1.53
CA VAL A 125 4.64 18.08 1.03
C VAL A 125 4.57 19.42 1.76
N LYS A 126 4.34 20.50 1.02
CA LYS A 126 4.17 21.85 1.57
C LYS A 126 2.82 22.41 1.13
N THR A 127 2.12 23.09 2.03
CA THR A 127 0.78 23.67 1.82
C THR A 127 0.69 25.04 2.46
#